data_AF-A0AAN7UN45-F1
#
_entry.id   AF-A0AAN7UN45-F1
#
_cell.length_a   1.000
_cell.length_b   1.000
_cell.length_c   1.000
_cell.angle_alpha   90.00
_cell.angle_beta   90.00
_cell.angle_gamma   90.00
#
_symmetry.space_group_name_H-M   'P 1'
#
loop_
_entity.id
_entity.type
_entity.pdbx_description
1 polymer ?
#
loop_
_entity_poly.entity_id
_entity_poly.type
_entity_poly.pdbx_seq_one_letter_code
_entity_poly.pdbx_strand_id
1 'polypeptide(L)'
;MAVSESSKFVVGGVLQLAKVSAVAAHGPQYPTTLELDIVFPRNDTYTPVDAFSLVIAIQNNFVSQCPEFDLFVAWVIFNADDQSILEFVDSRSFKTQQPAYENQRYLVSARTQLNSAEGRLAFHRYLDVNNCSITDVNANSTYTVDAPSIKYINSTYFTLQNTAQLSDPVAATSPGTCAFLAAPVLNITGYTPRPGVSSIPRLPPEEQLQCPILRNAIVSPTPCSVRLNQTQEGGIAASATVVACGEWSTDHSG
;
A
#
# COMPACT_ATOMS: atom_id res chain seq x y z
N MET A 1 10.81 -48.47 61.50
CA MET A 1 10.25 -49.18 60.33
C MET A 1 8.88 -48.59 60.04
N ALA A 2 8.82 -47.71 59.03
CA ALA A 2 7.96 -47.83 57.84
C ALA A 2 6.57 -47.15 58.06
N VAL A 3 6.34 -45.90 57.59
CA VAL A 3 6.00 -45.46 56.19
C VAL A 3 4.52 -45.79 55.89
N SER A 4 3.62 -44.97 55.33
CA SER A 4 3.59 -43.59 54.81
C SER A 4 2.10 -43.22 54.58
N GLU A 5 1.71 -41.98 54.85
CA GLU A 5 1.32 -40.92 53.88
C GLU A 5 -0.09 -40.99 53.25
N SER A 6 -0.88 -40.05 53.76
CA SER A 6 -1.96 -39.31 53.11
C SER A 6 -1.51 -38.54 51.87
N SER A 7 -2.23 -38.67 50.75
CA SER A 7 -2.11 -37.77 49.60
C SER A 7 -3.37 -36.88 49.46
N LYS A 8 -3.17 -35.58 49.68
CA LYS A 8 -4.10 -34.51 49.29
C LYS A 8 -3.81 -34.12 47.84
N PHE A 9 -4.84 -34.09 47.00
CA PHE A 9 -4.78 -33.57 45.64
C PHE A 9 -4.57 -32.04 45.70
N VAL A 10 -3.39 -31.56 45.30
CA VAL A 10 -3.16 -30.16 44.97
C VAL A 10 -3.08 -30.08 43.46
N VAL A 11 -4.07 -29.45 42.85
CA VAL A 11 -4.09 -29.13 41.42
C VAL A 11 -3.07 -28.00 41.20
N GLY A 12 -1.86 -28.37 40.80
CA GLY A 12 -0.85 -27.43 40.34
C GLY A 12 -1.21 -26.92 38.94
N GLY A 13 -1.58 -25.65 38.84
CA GLY A 13 -1.69 -24.95 37.58
C GLY A 13 -0.30 -24.79 36.96
N VAL A 14 -0.05 -25.46 35.83
CA VAL A 14 1.13 -25.22 35.02
C VAL A 14 0.92 -23.90 34.28
N LEU A 15 1.63 -22.86 34.71
CA LEU A 15 1.77 -21.62 33.97
C LEU A 15 2.57 -21.93 32.69
N GLN A 16 1.88 -22.13 31.57
CA GLN A 16 2.55 -22.20 30.26
C GLN A 16 3.13 -20.83 29.94
N LEU A 17 4.44 -20.65 30.14
CA LEU A 17 5.17 -19.56 29.52
C LEU A 17 5.04 -19.73 28.00
N ALA A 18 4.26 -18.86 27.38
CA ALA A 18 4.24 -18.71 25.94
C ALA A 18 5.67 -18.40 25.47
N LYS A 19 6.23 -19.29 24.65
CA LYS A 19 7.46 -19.01 23.90
C LYS A 19 7.16 -17.82 22.99
N VAL A 20 7.67 -16.65 23.35
CA VAL A 20 7.82 -15.53 22.42
C VAL A 20 8.75 -16.03 21.33
N SER A 21 8.18 -16.43 20.19
CA SER A 21 8.98 -16.76 19.02
C SER A 21 9.64 -15.45 18.58
N ALA A 22 10.96 -15.43 18.63
CA ALA A 22 11.75 -14.35 18.07
C ALA A 22 11.30 -14.16 16.61
N VAL A 23 10.76 -12.98 16.29
CA VAL A 23 10.65 -12.54 14.90
C VAL A 23 12.10 -12.43 14.43
N ALA A 24 12.57 -13.43 13.70
CA ALA A 24 13.88 -13.36 13.10
C ALA A 24 13.87 -12.15 12.16
N ALA A 25 14.70 -11.14 12.45
CA ALA A 25 15.01 -10.02 11.58
C ALA A 25 15.72 -10.57 10.33
N HIS A 26 14.95 -11.18 9.43
CA HIS A 26 15.44 -11.49 8.11
C HIS A 26 15.37 -10.19 7.34
N GLY A 27 16.54 -9.62 7.06
CA GLY A 27 16.67 -8.61 6.03
C GLY A 27 16.01 -9.08 4.73
N PRO A 28 15.65 -8.15 3.86
CA PRO A 28 14.87 -8.45 2.68
C PRO A 28 15.61 -9.43 1.75
N GLN A 29 14.92 -10.48 1.29
CA GLN A 29 15.45 -11.45 0.34
C GLN A 29 15.27 -10.95 -1.10
N TYR A 30 16.31 -11.05 -1.92
CA TYR A 30 16.30 -10.61 -3.32
C TYR A 30 16.56 -11.76 -4.29
N PRO A 31 16.01 -11.72 -5.51
CA PRO A 31 15.09 -10.70 -6.03
C PRO A 31 13.70 -10.76 -5.37
N THR A 32 13.03 -9.60 -5.29
CA THR A 32 11.64 -9.47 -4.80
C THR A 32 10.85 -8.53 -5.69
N THR A 33 9.54 -8.50 -5.53
CA THR A 33 8.65 -7.60 -6.27
C THR A 33 7.88 -6.70 -5.32
N LEU A 34 7.58 -5.47 -5.73
CA LEU A 34 6.53 -4.65 -5.12
C LEU A 34 5.37 -4.58 -6.10
N GLU A 35 4.17 -4.90 -5.66
CA GLU A 35 2.96 -4.84 -6.49
C GLU A 35 1.91 -3.95 -5.82
N LEU A 36 1.31 -3.05 -6.60
CA LEU A 36 0.19 -2.21 -6.16
C LEU A 36 -1.09 -2.64 -6.85
N ASP A 37 -1.99 -3.21 -6.08
CA ASP A 37 -3.29 -3.64 -6.58
C ASP A 37 -4.36 -2.65 -6.21
N ILE A 38 -5.18 -2.28 -7.18
CA ILE A 38 -6.45 -1.66 -6.82
C ILE A 38 -7.32 -2.75 -6.24
N VAL A 39 -7.75 -2.62 -5.00
CA VAL A 39 -8.82 -3.44 -4.44
C VAL A 39 -10.16 -2.88 -4.85
N PHE A 40 -10.32 -1.55 -4.78
CA PHE A 40 -11.55 -0.84 -5.10
C PHE A 40 -11.26 0.62 -5.53
N PRO A 41 -11.95 1.19 -6.53
CA PRO A 41 -13.01 0.57 -7.35
C PRO A 41 -12.46 -0.35 -8.44
N ARG A 42 -13.23 -1.36 -8.83
CA ARG A 42 -12.95 -2.20 -10.01
C ARG A 42 -13.77 -1.70 -11.21
N ASN A 43 -13.53 -2.31 -12.37
CA ASN A 43 -14.29 -2.03 -13.60
C ASN A 43 -15.69 -2.63 -13.53
N ASP A 44 -16.51 -2.03 -12.68
CA ASP A 44 -17.85 -2.47 -12.36
C ASP A 44 -18.74 -1.25 -12.03
N THR A 45 -20.01 -1.52 -11.75
CA THR A 45 -21.01 -0.53 -11.37
C THR A 45 -21.33 -0.65 -9.89
N TYR A 46 -21.35 0.48 -9.19
CA TYR A 46 -21.60 0.56 -7.76
C TYR A 46 -22.70 1.55 -7.46
N THR A 47 -23.41 1.33 -6.37
CA THR A 47 -24.34 2.32 -5.85
C THR A 47 -23.55 3.45 -5.17
N PRO A 48 -23.93 4.73 -5.36
CA PRO A 48 -23.38 5.84 -4.59
C PRO A 48 -23.57 5.60 -3.09
N VAL A 49 -22.57 5.95 -2.29
CA VAL A 49 -22.60 5.81 -0.83
C VAL A 49 -22.05 7.06 -0.18
N ASP A 50 -22.45 7.34 1.06
CA ASP A 50 -22.06 8.53 1.81
C ASP A 50 -20.54 8.75 1.89
N ALA A 51 -19.76 7.66 1.89
CA ALA A 51 -18.30 7.70 1.87
C ALA A 51 -17.77 6.64 0.90
N PHE A 52 -17.65 7.02 -0.38
CA PHE A 52 -17.15 6.12 -1.41
C PHE A 52 -15.67 5.83 -1.19
N SER A 53 -15.34 4.58 -0.84
CA SER A 53 -13.98 4.19 -0.47
C SER A 53 -13.06 4.09 -1.69
N LEU A 54 -11.77 4.26 -1.47
CA LEU A 54 -10.72 3.97 -2.45
C LEU A 54 -9.67 3.12 -1.73
N VAL A 55 -9.34 1.98 -2.31
CA VAL A 55 -8.49 0.99 -1.62
C VAL A 55 -7.44 0.47 -2.59
N ILE A 56 -6.18 0.71 -2.25
CA ILE A 56 -5.02 0.14 -2.94
C ILE A 56 -4.31 -0.78 -1.95
N ALA A 57 -4.04 -2.01 -2.36
CA ALA A 57 -3.23 -2.94 -1.59
C ALA A 57 -1.77 -2.88 -2.05
N ILE A 58 -0.86 -2.95 -1.09
CA ILE A 58 0.58 -3.04 -1.30
C ILE A 58 0.99 -4.47 -0.96
N GLN A 59 1.32 -5.24 -2.00
CA GLN A 59 1.87 -6.58 -1.84
C GLN A 59 3.38 -6.51 -1.68
N ASN A 60 3.94 -7.47 -0.93
CA ASN A 60 5.38 -7.56 -0.70
C ASN A 60 5.95 -6.22 -0.20
N ASN A 61 5.33 -5.67 0.84
CA ASN A 61 5.69 -4.37 1.43
C ASN A 61 7.04 -4.46 2.18
N PHE A 62 8.12 -4.61 1.43
CA PHE A 62 9.50 -4.49 1.88
C PHE A 62 9.97 -3.03 1.86
N VAL A 63 9.12 -2.11 1.39
CA VAL A 63 9.39 -0.66 1.32
C VAL A 63 9.73 -0.10 2.69
N SER A 64 9.08 -0.59 3.75
CA SER A 64 9.39 -0.18 5.12
C SER A 64 10.79 -0.56 5.59
N GLN A 65 11.50 -1.43 4.86
CA GLN A 65 12.86 -1.87 5.18
C GLN A 65 13.94 -1.05 4.45
N CYS A 66 13.54 -0.11 3.57
CA CYS A 66 14.47 0.79 2.91
C CYS A 66 14.03 2.26 3.10
N PRO A 67 14.68 3.01 4.01
CA PRO A 67 14.28 4.39 4.30
C PRO A 67 14.45 5.34 3.10
N GLU A 68 15.32 4.99 2.16
CA GLU A 68 15.59 5.78 0.95
C GLU A 68 14.66 5.41 -0.22
N PHE A 69 13.86 4.35 -0.10
CA PHE A 69 12.87 4.02 -1.12
C PHE A 69 11.67 4.95 -1.02
N ASP A 70 11.68 6.01 -1.83
CA ASP A 70 10.58 6.95 -1.94
C ASP A 70 9.56 6.44 -2.96
N LEU A 71 8.49 5.84 -2.44
CA LEU A 71 7.32 5.45 -3.18
C LEU A 71 6.30 6.57 -3.05
N PHE A 72 5.97 7.20 -4.18
CA PHE A 72 4.90 8.17 -4.28
C PHE A 72 3.73 7.56 -5.04
N VAL A 73 2.62 7.36 -4.34
CA VAL A 73 1.36 6.95 -4.96
C VAL A 73 0.45 8.16 -4.94
N ALA A 74 -0.02 8.61 -6.10
CA ALA A 74 -1.08 9.59 -6.18
C ALA A 74 -2.23 9.09 -7.04
N TRP A 75 -3.40 9.67 -6.83
CA TRP A 75 -4.56 9.35 -7.65
C TRP A 75 -5.44 10.56 -7.87
N VAL A 76 -6.28 10.43 -8.88
CA VAL A 76 -7.26 11.42 -9.30
C VAL A 76 -8.54 10.70 -9.74
N ILE A 77 -9.70 11.25 -9.37
CA ILE A 77 -11.00 10.83 -9.94
C ILE A 77 -11.55 11.95 -10.81
N PHE A 78 -12.04 11.61 -11.99
CA PHE A 78 -12.69 12.52 -12.91
C PHE A 78 -13.85 11.83 -13.62
N ASN A 79 -14.75 12.63 -14.19
CA ASN A 79 -15.81 12.12 -15.05
C ASN A 79 -15.18 11.55 -16.34
N ALA A 80 -15.51 10.31 -16.69
CA ALA A 80 -14.91 9.66 -17.85
C ALA A 80 -15.40 10.22 -19.19
N ASP A 81 -16.60 10.81 -19.21
CA ASP A 81 -17.23 11.38 -20.40
C ASP A 81 -16.74 12.82 -20.64
N ASP A 82 -16.51 13.57 -19.55
CA ASP A 82 -15.86 14.88 -19.59
C ASP A 82 -14.34 14.71 -19.40
N GLN A 83 -13.61 14.44 -20.49
CA GLN A 83 -12.14 14.22 -20.49
C GLN A 83 -11.28 15.44 -20.05
N SER A 84 -11.89 16.41 -19.37
CA SER A 84 -11.25 17.55 -18.71
C SER A 84 -10.49 17.06 -17.46
N ILE A 85 -9.19 16.81 -17.63
CA ILE A 85 -8.24 16.62 -16.52
C ILE A 85 -8.07 17.86 -15.63
N LEU A 86 -8.86 18.92 -15.78
CA LEU A 86 -8.78 20.15 -14.97
C LEU A 86 -9.85 20.22 -13.88
N GLU A 87 -10.89 19.38 -13.96
CA GLU A 87 -11.95 19.30 -12.94
C GLU A 87 -11.87 17.96 -12.22
N PHE A 88 -11.10 17.94 -11.14
CA PHE A 88 -10.92 16.75 -10.32
C PHE A 88 -12.05 16.61 -9.31
N VAL A 89 -12.65 15.43 -9.26
CA VAL A 89 -13.55 15.02 -8.17
C VAL A 89 -12.75 14.69 -6.92
N ASP A 90 -11.52 14.18 -7.10
CA ASP A 90 -10.59 13.91 -6.01
C ASP A 90 -9.13 13.99 -6.49
N SER A 91 -8.21 14.35 -5.59
CA SER A 91 -6.80 13.96 -5.67
C SER A 91 -6.18 13.67 -4.29
N ARG A 92 -5.24 12.71 -4.23
CA ARG A 92 -4.45 12.45 -3.01
C ARG A 92 -3.07 11.91 -3.33
N SER A 93 -2.17 11.96 -2.34
CA SER A 93 -0.85 11.33 -2.41
C SER A 93 -0.43 10.62 -1.12
N PHE A 94 0.33 9.54 -1.26
CA PHE A 94 0.98 8.78 -0.19
C PHE A 94 2.49 8.71 -0.45
N LYS A 95 3.29 8.94 0.61
CA LYS A 95 4.75 8.87 0.60
C LYS A 95 5.25 7.95 1.70
N THR A 96 6.16 7.04 1.37
CA THR A 96 6.66 6.01 2.29
C THR A 96 7.72 6.47 3.28
N GLN A 97 8.29 7.67 3.12
CA GLN A 97 9.34 8.20 3.99
C GLN A 97 8.91 8.56 5.43
N GLN A 98 7.69 8.22 5.85
CA GLN A 98 7.24 8.50 7.22
C GLN A 98 7.33 7.23 8.09
N PRO A 99 7.96 7.31 9.27
CA PRO A 99 8.27 6.15 10.13
C PRO A 99 7.03 5.47 10.76
N ALA A 100 5.81 5.91 10.46
CA ALA A 100 4.58 5.37 11.02
C ALA A 100 3.99 4.18 10.23
N TYR A 101 4.59 3.81 9.08
CA TYR A 101 3.94 2.94 8.08
C TYR A 101 4.55 1.55 7.92
N GLU A 102 5.38 1.11 8.88
CA GLU A 102 5.80 -0.29 8.94
C GLU A 102 4.55 -1.20 8.92
N ASN A 103 4.42 -2.02 7.89
CA ASN A 103 3.31 -2.96 7.65
C ASN A 103 2.00 -2.39 7.04
N GLN A 104 1.99 -1.18 6.48
CA GLN A 104 0.79 -0.70 5.79
C GLN A 104 0.52 -1.51 4.51
N ARG A 105 -0.37 -2.50 4.60
CA ARG A 105 -0.79 -3.34 3.47
C ARG A 105 -1.86 -2.69 2.60
N TYR A 106 -2.56 -1.69 3.11
CA TYR A 106 -3.65 -1.02 2.42
C TYR A 106 -3.54 0.49 2.56
N LEU A 107 -3.60 1.18 1.42
CA LEU A 107 -3.84 2.61 1.33
C LEU A 107 -5.35 2.80 1.20
N VAL A 108 -5.94 3.52 2.15
CA VAL A 108 -7.38 3.75 2.22
C VAL A 108 -7.68 5.24 2.14
N SER A 109 -8.63 5.59 1.29
CA SER A 109 -9.26 6.90 1.21
C SER A 109 -10.77 6.75 1.14
N ALA A 110 -11.50 7.85 1.29
CA ALA A 110 -12.94 7.87 1.11
C ALA A 110 -13.41 9.25 0.64
N ARG A 111 -14.45 9.32 -0.18
CA ARG A 111 -15.00 10.59 -0.70
C ARG A 111 -16.50 10.70 -0.49
N THR A 112 -16.89 11.81 0.11
CA THR A 112 -18.29 12.14 0.37
C THR A 112 -18.94 12.83 -0.82
N GLN A 113 -18.15 13.48 -1.67
CA GLN A 113 -18.62 14.19 -2.87
C GLN A 113 -19.17 13.24 -3.95
N LEU A 114 -18.92 11.93 -3.81
CA LEU A 114 -19.44 10.89 -4.70
C LEU A 114 -20.80 10.30 -4.24
N ASN A 115 -21.36 10.77 -3.12
CA ASN A 115 -22.57 10.19 -2.51
C ASN A 115 -23.85 10.33 -3.34
N SER A 116 -23.86 11.25 -4.30
CA SER A 116 -24.99 11.53 -5.19
C SER A 116 -24.58 11.57 -6.66
N ALA A 117 -23.33 11.21 -6.95
CA ALA A 117 -22.81 11.18 -8.30
C ALA A 117 -23.38 9.98 -9.07
N GLU A 118 -23.77 10.21 -10.32
CA GLU A 118 -24.14 9.16 -11.26
C GLU A 118 -23.33 9.31 -12.55
N GLY A 119 -23.11 8.19 -13.24
CA GLY A 119 -22.40 8.16 -14.50
C GLY A 119 -21.06 7.44 -14.43
N ARG A 120 -20.31 7.53 -15.52
CA ARG A 120 -19.04 6.83 -15.69
C ARG A 120 -17.89 7.68 -15.18
N LEU A 121 -17.10 7.12 -14.28
CA LEU A 121 -15.95 7.76 -13.67
C LEU A 121 -14.66 7.04 -14.04
N ALA A 122 -13.55 7.77 -13.97
CA ALA A 122 -12.22 7.24 -14.17
C ALA A 122 -11.35 7.53 -12.94
N PHE A 123 -10.79 6.47 -12.37
CA PHE A 123 -9.78 6.50 -11.32
C PHE A 123 -8.39 6.43 -11.95
N HIS A 124 -7.75 7.58 -12.13
CA HIS A 124 -6.37 7.68 -12.59
C HIS A 124 -5.41 7.51 -11.40
N ARG A 125 -4.43 6.63 -11.54
CA ARG A 125 -3.37 6.46 -10.54
C ARG A 125 -2.01 6.74 -11.14
N TYR A 126 -1.18 7.40 -10.35
CA TYR A 126 0.20 7.73 -10.60
C TYR A 126 1.03 6.99 -9.57
N LEU A 127 1.94 6.16 -10.05
CA LEU A 127 3.00 5.61 -9.25
C LEU A 127 4.29 6.27 -9.70
N ASP A 128 4.97 6.93 -8.79
CA ASP A 128 6.32 7.43 -8.97
C ASP A 128 7.23 6.74 -7.95
N VAL A 129 8.38 6.28 -8.42
CA VAL A 129 9.33 5.52 -7.63
C VAL A 129 10.69 6.14 -7.83
N ASN A 130 11.26 6.68 -6.75
CA ASN A 130 12.65 7.10 -6.75
C ASN A 130 13.55 5.93 -6.36
N ASN A 131 14.47 5.55 -7.23
CA ASN A 131 15.49 4.54 -6.94
C ASN A 131 16.83 5.15 -6.49
N CYS A 132 16.86 6.47 -6.27
CA CYS A 132 18.02 7.24 -5.83
C CYS A 132 19.26 7.10 -6.74
N SER A 133 19.09 6.74 -8.02
CA SER A 133 20.20 6.68 -8.97
C SER A 133 20.82 8.08 -9.13
N ILE A 134 22.13 8.15 -9.33
CA ILE A 134 22.83 9.41 -9.61
C ILE A 134 23.29 9.34 -11.06
N THR A 135 22.89 10.30 -11.88
CA THR A 135 23.22 10.35 -13.31
C THR A 135 24.42 11.23 -13.60
N ASP A 136 24.69 12.25 -12.77
CA ASP A 136 25.78 13.20 -12.99
C ASP A 136 26.62 13.44 -11.73
N VAL A 137 27.91 13.13 -11.86
CA VAL A 137 28.96 13.55 -10.92
C VAL A 137 29.74 14.66 -11.61
N ASN A 138 29.45 15.91 -11.27
CA ASN A 138 30.27 17.01 -11.75
C ASN A 138 31.63 17.04 -11.00
N ALA A 139 32.61 17.75 -11.58
CA ALA A 139 34.00 17.77 -11.09
C ALA A 139 34.17 18.27 -9.64
N ASN A 140 33.14 18.89 -9.06
CA ASN A 140 33.14 19.43 -7.70
C ASN A 140 32.52 18.47 -6.66
N SER A 141 32.24 17.22 -7.04
CA SER A 141 31.58 16.23 -6.17
C SER A 141 30.19 16.68 -5.69
N THR A 142 29.53 17.62 -6.38
CA THR A 142 28.13 17.95 -6.12
C THR A 142 27.27 17.00 -6.94
N TYR A 143 26.54 16.15 -6.23
CA TYR A 143 25.69 15.14 -6.86
C TYR A 143 24.37 15.76 -7.30
N THR A 144 24.05 15.69 -8.58
CA THR A 144 22.67 15.81 -9.05
C THR A 144 22.08 14.40 -9.07
N VAL A 145 21.24 14.12 -8.07
CA VAL A 145 20.34 12.97 -8.13
C VAL A 145 19.32 13.31 -9.21
N ASP A 146 19.52 12.87 -10.46
CA ASP A 146 18.32 12.63 -11.27
C ASP A 146 17.57 11.58 -10.51
N ALA A 147 16.32 11.84 -10.17
CA ALA A 147 15.41 10.76 -9.87
C ALA A 147 15.02 10.18 -11.23
N PRO A 148 15.62 9.09 -11.77
CA PRO A 148 14.93 8.30 -12.78
C PRO A 148 13.71 7.72 -12.07
N SER A 149 12.67 8.54 -12.05
CA SER A 149 11.35 8.26 -11.53
C SER A 149 10.74 7.28 -12.51
N ILE A 150 10.56 6.04 -12.08
CA ILE A 150 9.75 5.14 -12.88
C ILE A 150 8.30 5.54 -12.64
N LYS A 151 7.73 6.21 -13.64
CA LYS A 151 6.34 6.67 -13.61
C LYS A 151 5.43 5.65 -14.27
N TYR A 152 4.50 5.10 -13.49
CA TYR A 152 3.39 4.32 -14.02
C TYR A 152 2.11 5.12 -13.91
N ILE A 153 1.40 5.20 -15.02
CA ILE A 153 0.10 5.85 -15.10
C ILE A 153 -0.88 4.81 -15.61
N ASN A 154 -1.97 4.59 -14.88
CA ASN A 154 -3.03 3.70 -15.33
C ASN A 154 -4.39 4.22 -14.84
N SER A 155 -5.44 3.85 -15.54
CA SER A 155 -6.81 4.22 -15.21
C SER A 155 -7.65 2.97 -14.96
N THR A 156 -8.53 3.05 -13.97
CA THR A 156 -9.64 2.12 -13.82
C THR A 156 -10.92 2.89 -14.02
N TYR A 157 -11.75 2.45 -14.95
CA TYR A 157 -13.07 3.02 -15.17
C TYR A 157 -14.07 2.30 -14.28
N PHE A 158 -15.07 3.00 -13.76
CA PHE A 158 -16.17 2.43 -12.99
C PHE A 158 -17.42 3.29 -13.17
N THR A 159 -18.57 2.78 -12.76
CA THR A 159 -19.85 3.51 -12.91
C THR A 159 -20.52 3.65 -11.56
N LEU A 160 -21.11 4.82 -11.30
CA LEU A 160 -22.01 5.04 -10.17
C LEU A 160 -23.46 5.11 -10.64
N GLN A 161 -24.34 4.37 -9.99
CA GLN A 161 -25.77 4.30 -10.31
C GLN A 161 -26.59 3.88 -9.09
N ASN A 162 -27.65 4.63 -8.75
CA ASN A 162 -28.45 4.45 -7.52
C ASN A 162 -29.09 3.07 -7.32
N THR A 163 -29.21 2.26 -8.38
CA THR A 163 -29.82 0.91 -8.35
C THR A 163 -28.80 -0.21 -8.47
N ALA A 164 -27.51 0.10 -8.43
CA ALA A 164 -26.45 -0.89 -8.51
C ALA A 164 -26.18 -1.54 -7.15
N GLN A 165 -25.26 -2.51 -7.16
CA GLN A 165 -24.82 -3.19 -5.95
C GLN A 165 -23.95 -2.29 -5.07
N LEU A 166 -23.95 -2.55 -3.77
CA LEU A 166 -22.94 -1.98 -2.87
C LEU A 166 -21.56 -2.55 -3.21
N SER A 167 -20.51 -1.79 -2.90
CA SER A 167 -19.15 -2.28 -3.01
C SER A 167 -18.95 -3.49 -2.08
N ASP A 168 -18.44 -4.59 -2.62
CA ASP A 168 -17.99 -5.75 -1.86
C ASP A 168 -16.50 -6.02 -2.16
N PRO A 169 -15.58 -5.39 -1.42
CA PRO A 169 -14.14 -5.60 -1.57
C PRO A 169 -13.69 -7.05 -1.34
N VAL A 170 -14.42 -7.84 -0.55
CA VAL A 170 -14.13 -9.25 -0.30
C VAL A 170 -14.43 -10.07 -1.55
N ALA A 171 -15.61 -9.90 -2.15
CA ALA A 171 -15.96 -10.54 -3.41
C ALA A 171 -15.07 -10.06 -4.56
N ALA A 172 -14.70 -8.78 -4.60
CA ALA A 172 -13.82 -8.20 -5.61
C ALA A 172 -12.37 -8.73 -5.57
N THR A 173 -11.96 -9.33 -4.44
CA THR A 173 -10.65 -9.98 -4.28
C THR A 173 -10.71 -11.51 -4.29
N SER A 174 -11.90 -12.07 -4.58
CA SER A 174 -12.07 -13.52 -4.68
C SER A 174 -11.44 -14.10 -5.97
N PRO A 175 -11.07 -15.39 -5.96
CA PRO A 175 -10.51 -16.03 -7.15
C PRO A 175 -11.48 -15.98 -8.34
N GLY A 176 -11.02 -15.47 -9.48
CA GLY A 176 -11.78 -15.44 -10.74
C GLY A 176 -12.62 -14.18 -10.98
N THR A 177 -12.82 -13.31 -9.99
CA THR A 177 -13.50 -12.01 -10.16
C THR A 177 -12.52 -10.85 -10.38
N CYS A 178 -11.31 -11.01 -9.86
CA CYS A 178 -10.23 -10.07 -10.04
C CYS A 178 -9.64 -10.25 -11.46
N ALA A 179 -10.22 -9.54 -12.42
CA ALA A 179 -9.73 -9.48 -13.79
C ALA A 179 -8.33 -8.85 -13.87
N PHE A 180 -7.58 -9.15 -14.94
CA PHE A 180 -6.25 -8.58 -15.25
C PHE A 180 -6.31 -7.05 -15.30
N LEU A 181 -6.17 -6.40 -14.14
CA LEU A 181 -5.77 -5.02 -14.10
C LEU A 181 -4.26 -4.99 -14.29
N ALA A 182 -3.79 -4.10 -15.15
CA ALA A 182 -2.38 -3.75 -15.18
C ALA A 182 -2.02 -3.10 -13.83
N ALA A 183 -1.63 -3.94 -12.86
CA ALA A 183 -1.01 -3.50 -11.64
C ALA A 183 0.47 -3.21 -11.96
N PRO A 184 1.01 -2.06 -11.53
CA PRO A 184 2.42 -1.83 -11.63
C PRO A 184 3.14 -2.83 -10.71
N VAL A 185 4.08 -3.58 -11.30
CA VAL A 185 4.98 -4.47 -10.57
C VAL A 185 6.39 -3.94 -10.72
N LEU A 186 7.02 -3.62 -9.60
CA LEU A 186 8.43 -3.23 -9.57
C LEU A 186 9.25 -4.45 -9.24
N ASN A 187 10.22 -4.80 -10.08
CA ASN A 187 11.18 -5.85 -9.79
C ASN A 187 12.41 -5.25 -9.10
N ILE A 188 12.61 -5.61 -7.85
CA ILE A 188 13.70 -5.16 -6.99
C ILE A 188 14.71 -6.29 -6.89
N THR A 189 15.87 -6.11 -7.53
CA THR A 189 16.86 -7.19 -7.68
C THR A 189 17.98 -7.16 -6.65
N GLY A 190 18.04 -6.11 -5.83
CA GLY A 190 19.08 -5.90 -4.84
C GLY A 190 19.15 -4.43 -4.48
N TYR A 191 20.17 -4.08 -3.69
CA TYR A 191 20.39 -2.73 -3.20
C TYR A 191 21.85 -2.35 -3.42
N THR A 192 22.08 -1.06 -3.61
CA THR A 192 23.42 -0.47 -3.71
C THR A 192 23.57 0.62 -2.66
N PRO A 193 24.76 0.84 -2.09
CA PRO A 193 25.00 2.02 -1.27
C PRO A 193 24.58 3.29 -2.01
N ARG A 194 23.96 4.23 -1.29
CA ARG A 194 23.53 5.49 -1.87
C ARG A 194 24.73 6.23 -2.45
N PRO A 195 24.75 6.53 -3.77
CA PRO A 195 25.90 7.19 -4.33
C PRO A 195 26.07 8.58 -3.72
N GLY A 196 27.31 9.01 -3.55
CA GLY A 196 27.63 10.31 -2.96
C GLY A 196 27.39 10.49 -1.46
N VAL A 197 26.98 9.43 -0.76
CA VAL A 197 26.86 9.42 0.70
C VAL A 197 27.93 8.50 1.28
N SER A 198 28.73 9.04 2.20
CA SER A 198 29.71 8.24 2.93
C SER A 198 29.01 7.20 3.81
N SER A 199 29.53 5.98 3.82
CA SER A 199 29.06 4.92 4.73
C SER A 199 29.07 5.42 6.17
N ILE A 200 27.97 5.25 6.90
CA ILE A 200 27.89 5.64 8.30
C ILE A 200 28.76 4.67 9.11
N PRO A 201 29.82 5.13 9.79
CA PRO A 201 30.68 4.26 10.57
C PRO A 201 29.87 3.56 11.66
N ARG A 202 30.11 2.25 11.86
CA ARG A 202 29.45 1.38 12.86
C ARG A 202 28.05 0.89 12.52
N LEU A 203 27.44 1.32 11.42
CA LEU A 203 26.23 0.68 10.92
C LEU A 203 26.60 -0.54 10.06
N PRO A 204 25.94 -1.69 10.26
CA PRO A 204 26.11 -2.83 9.37
C PRO A 204 25.55 -2.49 7.97
N PRO A 205 26.00 -3.17 6.90
CA PRO A 205 25.64 -2.84 5.52
C PRO A 205 24.13 -2.66 5.30
N GLU A 206 23.31 -3.51 5.89
CA GLU A 206 21.84 -3.52 5.85
C GLU A 206 21.18 -2.29 6.48
N GLU A 207 21.87 -1.59 7.38
CA GLU A 207 21.39 -0.36 8.02
C GLU A 207 22.00 0.90 7.39
N GLN A 208 22.89 0.74 6.40
CA GLN A 208 23.38 1.87 5.64
C GLN A 208 22.29 2.45 4.73
N LEU A 209 22.47 3.71 4.32
CA LEU A 209 21.60 4.32 3.32
C LEU A 209 21.82 3.60 1.99
N GLN A 210 20.79 2.87 1.55
CA GLN A 210 20.82 1.99 0.41
C GLN A 210 19.71 2.34 -0.57
N CYS A 211 19.97 2.12 -1.85
CA CYS A 211 19.08 2.44 -2.95
C CYS A 211 18.65 1.15 -3.66
N PRO A 212 17.35 0.94 -3.92
CA PRO A 212 16.90 -0.27 -4.59
C PRO A 212 17.30 -0.27 -6.06
N ILE A 213 17.78 -1.43 -6.52
CA ILE A 213 18.10 -1.69 -7.92
C ILE A 213 16.83 -2.17 -8.61
N LEU A 214 16.14 -1.24 -9.28
CA LEU A 214 14.97 -1.52 -10.10
C LEU A 214 15.42 -2.08 -11.46
N ARG A 215 14.83 -3.19 -11.89
CA ARG A 215 14.99 -3.74 -13.24
C ARG A 215 13.65 -3.70 -13.96
N ASN A 216 13.67 -3.30 -15.23
CA ASN A 216 12.54 -3.47 -16.13
C ASN A 216 12.42 -4.96 -16.51
N ALA A 217 11.90 -5.77 -15.59
CA ALA A 217 11.39 -7.09 -15.93
C ALA A 217 9.89 -6.97 -16.16
N ILE A 218 9.39 -7.57 -17.24
CA ILE A 218 7.96 -7.78 -17.41
C ILE A 218 7.56 -8.86 -16.41
N VAL A 219 7.26 -8.46 -15.18
CA VAL A 219 6.65 -9.36 -14.20
C VAL A 219 5.15 -9.29 -14.41
N SER A 220 4.52 -10.44 -14.59
CA SER A 220 3.07 -10.49 -14.67
C SER A 220 2.50 -10.14 -13.29
N PRO A 221 1.59 -9.16 -13.20
CA PRO A 221 0.94 -8.85 -11.93
C PRO A 221 0.15 -10.06 -11.43
N THR A 222 0.07 -10.18 -10.12
CA THR A 222 -0.77 -11.15 -9.40
C THR A 222 -1.86 -10.43 -8.62
N PRO A 223 -2.78 -9.70 -9.30
CA PRO A 223 -3.65 -8.72 -8.65
C PRO A 223 -4.70 -9.30 -7.69
N CYS A 224 -4.75 -10.63 -7.59
CA CYS A 224 -5.68 -11.43 -6.82
C CYS A 224 -4.99 -12.28 -5.74
N SER A 225 -3.69 -12.04 -5.53
CA SER A 225 -2.94 -12.57 -4.39
C SER A 225 -3.37 -11.87 -3.09
N VAL A 226 -3.81 -10.61 -3.19
CA VAL A 226 -4.53 -9.93 -2.11
C VAL A 226 -5.91 -10.56 -1.99
N ARG A 227 -6.21 -11.08 -0.80
CA ARG A 227 -7.52 -11.60 -0.45
C ARG A 227 -7.98 -10.93 0.82
N LEU A 228 -9.07 -10.17 0.72
CA LEU A 228 -9.70 -9.60 1.90
C LEU A 228 -10.57 -10.65 2.56
N ASN A 229 -10.52 -10.69 3.89
CA ASN A 229 -11.54 -11.29 4.72
C ASN A 229 -12.40 -10.20 5.36
N GLN A 230 -13.52 -10.59 5.98
CA GLN A 230 -14.43 -9.63 6.58
C GLN A 230 -13.80 -8.78 7.69
N THR A 231 -12.81 -9.30 8.42
CA THR A 231 -12.10 -8.53 9.44
C THR A 231 -11.28 -7.40 8.80
N GLN A 232 -10.58 -7.70 7.71
CA GLN A 232 -9.80 -6.71 6.96
C GLN A 232 -10.71 -5.68 6.28
N GLU A 233 -11.81 -6.13 5.70
CA GLU A 233 -12.84 -5.25 5.14
C GLU A 233 -13.40 -4.29 6.20
N GLY A 234 -13.74 -4.80 7.39
CA GLY A 234 -14.20 -3.96 8.51
C GLY A 234 -13.16 -2.91 8.93
N GLY A 235 -11.87 -3.28 8.96
CA GLY A 235 -10.78 -2.33 9.24
C GLY A 235 -10.60 -1.27 8.15
N ILE A 236 -10.76 -1.66 6.88
CA ILE A 236 -10.72 -0.74 5.74
C ILE A 236 -11.92 0.22 5.80
N ALA A 237 -13.13 -0.29 6.04
CA ALA A 237 -14.32 0.53 6.17
C ALA A 237 -14.21 1.53 7.32
N ALA A 238 -13.71 1.10 8.48
CA ALA A 238 -13.44 2.00 9.60
C ALA A 238 -12.42 3.11 9.23
N SER A 239 -11.34 2.75 8.52
CA SER A 239 -10.33 3.70 8.05
C SER A 239 -10.91 4.70 7.06
N ALA A 240 -11.76 4.22 6.13
CA ALA A 240 -12.50 5.05 5.19
C ALA A 240 -13.40 6.07 5.91
N THR A 241 -14.15 5.63 6.93
CA THR A 241 -14.97 6.51 7.76
C THR A 241 -14.13 7.59 8.45
N VAL A 242 -12.97 7.23 9.03
CA VAL A 242 -12.06 8.21 9.64
C VAL A 242 -11.61 9.26 8.63
N VAL A 243 -11.25 8.85 7.41
CA VAL A 243 -10.86 9.77 6.34
C VAL A 243 -12.02 10.68 5.95
N ALA A 244 -13.21 10.13 5.71
CA ALA A 244 -14.39 10.90 5.32
C ALA A 244 -14.80 11.93 6.39
N CYS A 245 -14.76 11.55 7.67
CA CYS A 245 -15.04 12.48 8.78
C CYS A 245 -13.98 13.57 8.92
N GLY A 246 -12.71 13.25 8.64
CA GLY A 246 -11.64 14.24 8.60
C GLY A 246 -11.86 15.30 7.53
N GLU A 247 -12.27 14.88 6.32
CA GLU A 247 -12.58 15.78 5.20
C GLU A 247 -13.86 16.60 5.44
N TRP A 248 -14.85 16.03 6.13
CA TRP A 248 -16.05 16.77 6.55
C TRP A 248 -15.67 18.03 7.35
N SER A 249 -14.71 17.91 8.26
CA SER A 249 -14.29 19.05 9.10
C SER A 249 -13.65 20.20 8.31
N THR A 250 -13.08 19.94 7.14
CA THR A 250 -12.49 20.97 6.26
C THR A 250 -13.49 21.55 5.26
N ASP A 251 -14.50 20.79 4.84
CA ASP A 251 -15.54 21.27 3.91
C ASP A 251 -16.64 22.10 4.60
N HIS A 252 -16.73 22.04 5.94
CA HIS A 252 -17.75 22.73 6.74
C HIS A 252 -17.19 23.71 7.79
N SER A 253 -15.93 24.13 7.67
CA SER A 253 -15.42 25.25 8.46
C SER A 253 -16.03 26.57 7.95
N GLY A 254 -17.23 26.89 8.44
CA GLY A 254 -17.83 28.23 8.37
C GLY A 254 -17.19 29.20 9.35
#